data_AF-A0A392P9Q6-F1
#
_entry.id   AF-A0A392P9Q6-F1
#
_cell.length_a   1.000
_cell.length_b   1.000
_cell.length_c   1.000
_cell.angle_alpha   90.00
_cell.angle_beta   90.00
_cell.angle_gamma   90.00
#
_symmetry.space_group_name_H-M   'P 1'
#
loop_
_entity.id
_entity.type
_entity.pdbx_description
1 polymer ?
#
loop_
_entity_poly.entity_id
_entity_poly.type
_entity_poly.pdbx_seq_one_letter_code
_entity_poly.pdbx_strand_id
1 'polypeptide(L)'
;VDVGIWAMQSKLLQMGIMKDAVMAVTKRTFYEHFCAGEDAVAAGRSIRSVNEAGLRGMLVYGVEDAHDNEGCDRNLNGFLHTVDVSKSLPPSSVSF
;
A
#
# COMPACT_ATOMS: atom_id res chain seq x y z
N VAL A 1 21.63 6.43 -2.40
CA VAL A 1 20.84 5.47 -1.60
C VAL A 1 21.36 5.36 -0.17
N ASP A 2 22.67 5.38 0.05
CA ASP A 2 23.24 5.15 1.39
C ASP A 2 22.96 6.22 2.44
N VAL A 3 23.03 7.51 2.09
CA VAL A 3 22.79 8.59 3.06
C VAL A 3 21.35 8.59 3.59
N GLY A 4 20.38 8.30 2.72
CA GLY A 4 18.97 8.21 3.10
C GLY A 4 18.69 7.01 3.99
N ILE A 5 19.23 5.84 3.64
CA ILE A 5 19.11 4.62 4.45
C ILE A 5 19.79 4.83 5.81
N TRP A 6 20.99 5.41 5.83
CA TRP A 6 21.72 5.73 7.06
C TRP A 6 20.95 6.70 7.96
N ALA A 7 20.36 7.75 7.38
CA ALA A 7 19.54 8.69 8.14
C ALA A 7 18.32 7.97 8.76
N MET A 8 17.59 7.18 7.98
CA MET A 8 16.44 6.39 8.44
C MET A 8 16.81 5.37 9.53
N GLN A 9 18.04 4.87 9.54
CA GLN A 9 18.57 3.95 10.55
C GLN A 9 19.14 4.65 11.79
N SER A 10 19.19 5.99 11.82
CA SER A 10 19.75 6.73 12.96
C SER A 10 18.92 6.58 14.23
N LYS A 11 19.58 6.54 15.39
CA LYS A 11 18.91 6.43 16.71
C LYS A 11 17.91 7.56 16.98
N LEU A 12 18.15 8.74 16.42
CA LEU A 12 17.27 9.91 16.54
C LEU A 12 15.95 9.70 15.81
N LEU A 13 16.00 9.19 14.57
CA LEU A 13 14.80 8.86 13.80
C LEU A 13 14.09 7.60 14.32
N GLN A 14 14.82 6.73 15.00
CA GLN A 14 14.26 5.55 15.69
C GLN A 14 13.58 5.91 17.03
N MET A 15 13.73 7.14 17.55
CA MET A 15 12.93 7.59 18.70
C MET A 15 11.45 7.66 18.28
N GLY A 16 10.57 7.00 19.03
CA GLY A 16 9.16 6.79 18.65
C GLY A 16 8.46 8.05 18.14
N ILE A 17 8.58 9.17 18.85
CA ILE A 17 7.93 10.44 18.48
C ILE A 17 8.41 10.97 17.11
N MET A 18 9.72 10.89 16.83
CA MET A 18 10.27 11.38 15.56
C MET A 18 9.89 10.43 14.41
N LYS A 19 9.94 9.12 14.65
CA LYS A 19 9.49 8.11 13.68
C LYS A 19 8.04 8.34 13.29
N ASP A 20 7.16 8.52 14.28
CA ASP A 20 5.74 8.71 14.06
C ASP A 20 5.46 10.00 13.29
N ALA A 21 6.18 11.09 13.60
CA ALA A 21 6.08 12.33 12.86
C ALA A 21 6.48 12.16 11.39
N VAL A 22 7.62 11.50 11.11
CA VAL A 22 8.08 11.25 9.74
C VAL A 22 7.11 10.33 8.98
N MET A 23 6.60 9.29 9.62
CA MET A 23 5.62 8.40 9.01
C MET A 23 4.31 9.13 8.72
N ALA A 24 3.84 9.99 9.63
CA ALA A 24 2.63 10.79 9.42
C ALA A 24 2.79 11.79 8.27
N VAL A 25 3.95 12.45 8.16
CA VAL A 25 4.26 13.35 7.04
C VAL A 25 4.31 12.56 5.74
N THR A 26 5.05 11.46 5.70
CA THR A 26 5.16 10.60 4.51
C THR A 26 3.80 10.09 4.06
N LYS A 27 2.94 9.71 5.02
CA LYS A 27 1.57 9.27 4.76
C LYS A 27 0.77 10.35 4.05
N ARG A 28 0.77 11.57 4.59
CA ARG A 28 0.00 12.70 4.06
C ARG A 28 0.53 13.27 2.74
N THR A 29 1.82 13.16 2.46
CA THR A 29 2.41 13.81 1.28
C THR A 29 2.62 12.89 0.10
N PHE A 30 2.95 11.62 0.32
CA PHE A 30 3.24 10.67 -0.76
C PHE A 30 2.23 9.54 -0.78
N TYR A 31 2.08 8.86 0.36
CA TYR A 31 1.27 7.65 0.41
C TYR A 31 -0.17 7.89 -0.05
N GLU A 32 -0.87 8.87 0.51
CA GLU A 32 -2.27 9.16 0.17
C GLU A 32 -2.47 9.63 -1.28
N HIS A 33 -1.40 10.09 -1.95
CA HIS A 33 -1.45 10.50 -3.36
C HIS A 33 -1.24 9.33 -4.34
N PHE A 34 -0.48 8.31 -3.94
CA PHE A 34 -0.07 7.21 -4.84
C PHE A 34 -0.67 5.86 -4.47
N CYS A 35 -1.07 5.67 -3.20
CA CYS A 35 -1.60 4.42 -2.70
C CYS A 35 -3.11 4.54 -2.46
N ALA A 36 -3.87 3.62 -3.03
CA ALA A 36 -5.32 3.59 -2.91
C ALA A 36 -5.82 3.23 -1.48
N GLY A 37 -4.97 2.63 -0.65
CA GLY A 37 -5.30 2.27 0.73
C GLY A 37 -4.29 1.31 1.35
N GLU A 38 -4.29 1.24 2.69
CA GLU A 38 -3.39 0.39 3.49
C GLU A 38 -3.80 -1.09 3.47
N ASP A 39 -5.05 -1.35 3.14
CA ASP A 39 -5.61 -2.69 3.02
C ASP A 39 -6.57 -2.77 1.81
N ALA A 40 -7.01 -4.00 1.52
CA ALA A 40 -7.89 -4.27 0.39
C ALA A 40 -9.26 -3.57 0.52
N VAL A 41 -9.75 -3.34 1.74
CA VAL A 41 -11.03 -2.67 1.99
C VAL A 41 -10.93 -1.17 1.68
N ALA A 42 -9.85 -0.53 2.13
CA ALA A 42 -9.53 0.86 1.83
C ALA A 42 -9.30 1.07 0.34
N ALA A 43 -8.52 0.20 -0.31
CA ALA A 43 -8.33 0.23 -1.75
C ALA A 43 -9.66 0.05 -2.52
N GLY A 44 -10.56 -0.82 -2.05
CA GLY A 44 -11.89 -1.01 -2.62
C GLY A 44 -12.76 0.24 -2.60
N ARG A 45 -12.67 1.07 -1.54
CA ARG A 45 -13.37 2.37 -1.48
C ARG A 45 -12.83 3.35 -2.52
N SER A 46 -11.51 3.44 -2.65
CA SER A 46 -10.86 4.30 -3.63
C SER A 46 -11.16 3.87 -5.07
N ILE A 47 -11.26 2.58 -5.34
CA ILE A 47 -11.65 2.07 -6.67
C ILE A 47 -13.10 2.41 -6.98
N ARG A 48 -13.99 2.34 -5.98
CA ARG A 48 -15.39 2.71 -6.16
C ARG A 48 -15.52 4.19 -6.52
N SER A 49 -14.79 5.08 -5.85
CA SER A 49 -14.84 6.51 -6.18
C SER A 49 -14.28 6.81 -7.58
N VAL A 50 -13.20 6.14 -7.97
CA VAL A 50 -12.67 6.18 -9.35
C VAL A 50 -13.72 5.68 -10.35
N ASN A 51 -14.47 4.64 -10.01
CA ASN A 51 -15.51 4.10 -10.88
C ASN A 51 -16.74 5.00 -11.01
N GLU A 52 -17.16 5.64 -9.92
CA GLU A 52 -18.21 6.64 -9.94
C GLU A 52 -17.85 7.85 -10.82
N ALA A 53 -16.55 8.15 -10.96
CA ALA A 53 -16.04 9.13 -11.92
C ALA A 53 -15.95 8.61 -13.37
N GLY A 54 -16.41 7.39 -13.65
CA GLY A 54 -16.41 6.77 -14.98
C GLY A 54 -15.08 6.13 -15.39
N LEU A 55 -14.13 5.97 -14.46
CA LEU A 55 -12.81 5.40 -14.71
C LEU A 55 -12.73 3.94 -14.21
N ARG A 56 -11.70 3.22 -14.67
CA ARG A 56 -11.38 1.85 -14.23
C ARG A 56 -10.02 1.86 -13.53
N GLY A 57 -9.86 1.06 -12.48
CA GLY A 57 -8.62 0.96 -11.71
C GLY A 57 -7.94 -0.40 -11.87
N MET A 58 -6.61 -0.43 -11.74
CA MET A 58 -5.85 -1.67 -11.58
C MET A 58 -5.38 -1.76 -10.13
N LEU A 59 -5.66 -2.90 -9.47
CA LEU A 59 -5.19 -3.16 -8.10
C LEU A 59 -3.76 -3.68 -8.14
N VAL A 60 -2.86 -2.98 -7.44
CA VAL A 60 -1.47 -3.41 -7.25
C VAL A 60 -1.25 -3.69 -5.78
N TYR A 61 -0.95 -4.94 -5.44
CA TYR A 61 -0.50 -5.32 -4.10
C TYR A 61 0.98 -4.94 -3.95
N GLY A 62 1.26 -3.82 -3.30
CA GLY A 62 2.56 -3.15 -3.34
C GLY A 62 3.62 -3.65 -2.34
N VAL A 63 3.56 -4.91 -1.91
CA VAL A 63 4.58 -5.48 -1.01
C VAL A 63 5.68 -6.15 -1.86
N GLU A 64 6.93 -5.82 -1.53
CA GLU A 64 8.13 -6.27 -2.24
C GLU A 64 9.17 -6.82 -1.24
N ASP A 65 10.23 -7.43 -1.77
CA ASP A 65 11.47 -7.78 -1.03
C ASP A 65 11.28 -8.65 0.23
N ALA A 66 10.74 -9.86 0.07
CA ALA A 66 10.74 -10.87 1.13
C ALA A 66 12.13 -11.50 1.29
N HIS A 67 12.68 -11.51 2.50
CA HIS A 67 14.00 -12.06 2.80
C HIS A 67 13.99 -13.53 3.24
N ASP A 68 12.81 -14.12 3.45
CA ASP A 68 12.63 -15.50 3.88
C ASP A 68 11.38 -16.14 3.25
N ASN A 69 11.30 -17.47 3.33
CA ASN A 69 10.17 -18.22 2.79
C ASN A 69 8.84 -17.87 3.47
N GLU A 70 8.87 -17.61 4.78
CA GLU A 70 7.67 -17.20 5.51
C GLU A 70 7.14 -15.85 5.01
N GLY A 71 8.02 -14.91 4.69
CA GLY A 71 7.71 -13.63 4.06
C GLY A 71 7.11 -13.82 2.67
N CYS A 72 7.66 -14.73 1.86
CA CYS A 72 7.08 -15.10 0.56
C CYS A 72 5.66 -15.63 0.71
N ASP A 73 5.42 -16.52 1.68
CA ASP A 73 4.09 -17.09 1.95
C ASP A 73 3.10 -16.02 2.42
N ARG A 74 3.53 -15.09 3.30
CA ARG A 74 2.69 -13.95 3.72
C ARG A 74 2.34 -13.05 2.55
N ASN A 75 3.30 -12.74 1.67
CA ASN A 75 3.07 -11.91 0.49
C ASN A 75 2.11 -12.59 -0.49
N LEU A 76 2.27 -13.90 -0.73
CA LEU A 76 1.35 -14.68 -1.56
C LEU A 76 -0.07 -14.65 -1.00
N ASN A 77 -0.23 -14.89 0.30
CA ASN A 77 -1.53 -14.84 0.95
C ASN A 77 -2.19 -13.45 0.85
N GLY A 78 -1.42 -12.38 1.03
CA GLY A 78 -1.89 -11.01 0.85
C GLY A 78 -2.31 -10.70 -0.60
N PHE A 79 -1.54 -11.19 -1.58
CA PHE A 79 -1.88 -11.06 -3.00
C PHE A 79 -3.18 -11.81 -3.33
N LEU A 80 -3.30 -13.08 -2.91
CA LEU A 80 -4.51 -13.89 -3.12
C LEU A 80 -5.74 -13.25 -2.46
N HIS A 81 -5.59 -12.70 -1.25
CA HIS A 81 -6.65 -11.94 -0.59
C HIS A 81 -7.05 -10.70 -1.40
N THR A 82 -6.10 -9.97 -1.97
CA THR A 82 -6.37 -8.80 -2.83
C THR A 82 -7.14 -9.21 -4.10
N VAL A 83 -6.78 -10.34 -4.71
CA VAL A 83 -7.52 -10.93 -5.84
C VAL A 83 -8.93 -11.32 -5.43
N ASP A 84 -9.13 -11.85 -4.23
CA ASP A 84 -10.46 -12.23 -3.78
C ASP A 84 -11.36 -11.02 -3.52
N VAL A 85 -10.83 -9.98 -2.87
CA VAL A 85 -11.57 -8.72 -2.66
C VAL A 85 -11.92 -8.05 -3.98
N SER A 86 -11.04 -8.09 -4.98
CA SER A 86 -11.31 -7.47 -6.28
C SER A 86 -12.52 -8.09 -7.00
N LYS A 87 -12.80 -9.39 -6.79
CA LYS A 87 -14.00 -10.06 -7.32
C LYS A 87 -15.31 -9.52 -6.75
N SER A 88 -15.27 -8.91 -5.55
CA SER A 88 -16.45 -8.29 -4.94
C SER A 88 -16.76 -6.90 -5.51
N LEU A 89 -15.83 -6.32 -6.29
CA LEU A 89 -16.01 -5.02 -6.92
C LEU A 89 -16.88 -5.14 -8.18
N PRO A 90 -17.62 -4.09 -8.55
CA PRO A 90 -18.36 -4.09 -9.81
C PRO A 90 -17.43 -4.39 -10.99
N PRO A 91 -17.85 -5.18 -12.01
CA PRO A 91 -17.02 -5.49 -13.16
C PRO A 91 -16.53 -4.26 -13.94
N SER A 92 -17.29 -3.16 -13.86
CA SER A 92 -16.91 -1.87 -14.44
C SER A 92 -15.76 -1.19 -13.70
N SER A 93 -15.42 -1.59 -12.48
CA SER A 93 -14.48 -0.87 -11.61
C SER A 93 -13.01 -1.28 -11.78
N VAL A 94 -12.75 -2.47 -12.30
CA VAL A 94 -11.39 -3.01 -12.48
C VAL A 94 -11.01 -3.05 -13.95
N SER A 95 -9.76 -2.76 -14.29
CA SER A 95 -9.18 -2.93 -15.64
C SER A 95 -8.62 -4.35 -15.80
N PHE A 96 -8.68 -4.89 -17.02
CA PHE A 96 -8.06 -6.17 -17.39
C PHE A 96 -6.60 -5.96 -17.81
#